data_AF-A0A2K3P655-F1
#
_entry.id   AF-A0A2K3P655-F1
#
_cell.length_a   1.000
_cell.length_b   1.000
_cell.length_c   1.000
_cell.angle_alpha   90.00
_cell.angle_beta   90.00
_cell.angle_gamma   90.00
#
_symmetry.space_group_name_H-M   'P 1'
#
loop_
_entity.id
_entity.type
_entity.pdbx_description
1 polymer ?
#
loop_
_entity_poly.entity_id
_entity_poly.type
_entity_poly.pdbx_seq_one_letter_code
_entity_poly.pdbx_strand_id
1 'polypeptide(L)'
;MASLLQAIVDPKRNWFARQHMKAVSTRLRKYGLRYDDLYDPYYDVDIKEALNRLPKEVVDARHARLKRAIDLSMKHEYLPEDLQAMQTPFRSYLQEMLTFVGKKIQTWVGCWLLSYIISDAFGLCCTGTPFLDRVP
;
A
#
# COMPACT_ATOMS: atom_id res chain seq x y z
N MET A 1 9.77 -22.89 7.36
CA MET A 1 10.84 -22.06 6.77
C MET A 1 10.69 -20.55 7.01
N ALA A 2 9.50 -20.03 7.35
CA ALA A 2 9.31 -18.61 7.62
C ALA A 2 10.05 -18.06 8.86
N SER A 3 10.25 -18.87 9.90
CA SER A 3 10.83 -18.40 11.18
C SER A 3 12.29 -17.94 11.10
N LEU A 4 13.10 -18.57 10.25
CA LEU A 4 14.51 -18.20 10.05
C LEU A 4 14.63 -16.89 9.26
N LEU A 5 13.84 -16.73 8.19
CA LEU A 5 13.79 -15.49 7.43
C LEU A 5 13.25 -14.33 8.27
N GLN A 6 12.22 -14.60 9.08
CA GLN A 6 11.69 -13.60 10.01
C GLN A 6 12.77 -13.12 10.98
N ALA A 7 13.58 -14.03 11.52
CA ALA A 7 14.68 -13.68 12.42
C ALA A 7 15.76 -12.79 11.75
N ILE A 8 15.95 -12.89 10.43
CA ILE A 8 16.89 -12.05 9.67
C ILE A 8 16.28 -10.67 9.38
N VAL A 9 14.98 -10.58 9.09
CA VAL A 9 14.31 -9.33 8.69
C VAL A 9 13.88 -8.49 9.90
N ASP A 10 13.62 -9.11 11.05
CA ASP A 10 13.13 -8.41 12.23
C ASP A 10 14.14 -7.38 12.77
N PRO A 11 13.79 -6.08 12.88
CA PRO A 11 14.68 -5.04 13.40
C PRO A 11 14.99 -5.17 14.90
N LYS A 12 14.19 -5.98 15.61
CA LYS A 12 14.41 -6.32 17.02
C LYS A 12 15.56 -7.32 17.18
N ARG A 13 15.66 -8.30 16.29
CA ARG A 13 16.64 -9.40 16.38
C ARG A 13 17.92 -9.10 15.60
N ASN A 14 17.81 -8.44 14.44
CA ASN A 14 18.96 -8.15 13.57
C ASN A 14 19.40 -6.68 13.64
N TRP A 15 20.70 -6.46 13.82
CA TRP A 15 21.31 -5.12 13.80
C TRP A 15 21.23 -4.45 12.43
N PHE A 16 21.45 -5.19 11.34
CA PHE A 16 21.41 -4.64 9.98
C PHE A 16 20.02 -4.12 9.62
N ALA A 17 18.98 -4.89 9.94
CA ALA A 17 17.59 -4.47 9.75
C ALA A 17 17.27 -3.19 10.56
N ARG A 18 17.82 -3.06 11.77
CA ARG A 18 17.67 -1.86 12.60
C ARG A 18 18.34 -0.64 11.98
N GLN A 19 19.56 -0.78 11.45
CA GLN A 19 20.25 0.32 10.76
C GLN A 19 19.49 0.74 9.51
N HIS A 20 19.00 -0.22 8.72
CA HIS A 20 18.17 0.05 7.55
C HIS A 20 16.91 0.82 7.93
N MET A 21 16.15 0.34 8.92
CA MET A 21 14.95 1.02 9.42
C MET A 21 15.26 2.44 9.90
N LYS A 22 16.37 2.63 10.63
CA LYS A 22 16.82 3.96 11.08
C LYS A 22 17.13 4.87 9.90
N ALA A 23 17.91 4.41 8.93
CA ALA A 23 18.28 5.18 7.74
C ALA A 23 17.05 5.61 6.92
N VAL A 24 16.10 4.69 6.70
CA VAL A 24 14.83 4.99 6.02
C VAL A 24 14.02 6.01 6.82
N SER A 25 13.90 5.84 8.14
CA SER A 25 13.16 6.76 9.00
C SER A 25 13.72 8.18 8.96
N THR A 26 15.05 8.33 9.00
CA THR A 26 15.72 9.63 8.95
C THR A 26 15.47 10.31 7.59
N ARG A 27 15.58 9.56 6.49
CA ARG A 27 15.34 10.11 5.14
C ARG A 27 13.90 10.56 4.96
N LEU A 28 12.93 9.77 5.42
CA LEU A 28 11.51 10.12 5.36
C LEU A 28 11.19 11.37 6.19
N ARG A 29 11.79 11.50 7.37
CA ARG A 29 11.62 12.68 8.23
C ARG A 29 12.14 13.97 7.59
N LYS A 30 13.27 13.91 6.89
CA LYS A 30 13.84 15.07 6.16
C LYS A 30 12.87 15.66 5.13
N TYR A 31 12.12 14.82 4.43
CA TYR A 31 11.11 15.25 3.44
C TYR A 31 9.70 15.38 4.02
N GLY A 32 9.47 14.92 5.26
CA GLY A 32 8.17 14.94 5.90
C GLY A 32 7.14 13.99 5.28
N LEU A 33 7.59 12.82 4.81
CA LEU A 33 6.76 11.79 4.19
C LEU A 33 6.50 10.62 5.16
N ARG A 34 5.41 9.89 4.93
CA ARG A 34 5.18 8.57 5.54
C ARG A 34 5.54 7.47 4.53
N TYR A 35 5.84 6.28 5.04
CA TYR A 35 6.22 5.15 4.20
C TYR A 35 5.12 4.79 3.17
N ASP A 36 3.86 4.82 3.58
CA ASP A 36 2.70 4.54 2.72
C ASP A 36 2.53 5.53 1.54
N ASP A 37 3.16 6.71 1.61
CA ASP A 37 3.06 7.73 0.55
C ASP A 37 3.95 7.38 -0.67
N LEU A 38 4.90 6.45 -0.51
CA LEU A 38 5.79 6.00 -1.58
C LEU A 38 5.11 5.05 -2.57
N TYR A 39 3.95 4.49 -2.22
CA TYR A 39 3.20 3.60 -3.08
C TYR A 39 2.48 4.38 -4.18
N ASP A 40 2.78 4.09 -5.44
CA ASP A 40 2.23 4.79 -6.60
C ASP A 40 0.95 4.10 -7.11
N PRO A 41 -0.20 4.82 -7.21
CA PRO A 41 -1.44 4.26 -7.73
C PRO A 41 -1.41 3.85 -9.22
N TYR A 42 -0.43 4.27 -10.00
CA TYR A 42 -0.36 3.91 -11.42
C TYR A 42 0.17 2.49 -11.66
N TYR A 43 1.05 1.98 -10.80
CA TYR A 43 1.66 0.66 -10.98
C TYR A 43 0.82 -0.46 -10.37
N ASP A 44 0.13 -0.19 -9.25
CA ASP A 44 -0.65 -1.19 -8.52
C ASP A 44 -2.14 -0.82 -8.50
N VAL A 45 -2.95 -1.63 -9.21
CA VAL A 45 -4.41 -1.45 -9.27
C VAL A 45 -5.05 -1.51 -7.88
N ASP A 46 -4.52 -2.36 -7.00
CA ASP A 46 -4.99 -2.52 -5.63
C ASP A 46 -4.82 -1.26 -4.78
N ILE A 47 -3.73 -0.52 -5.02
CA ILE A 47 -3.43 0.73 -4.31
C ILE A 47 -4.39 1.82 -4.78
N LYS A 48 -4.65 1.89 -6.10
CA LYS A 48 -5.64 2.81 -6.66
C LYS A 48 -7.04 2.55 -6.10
N GLU A 49 -7.47 1.29 -6.07
CA GLU A 49 -8.76 0.92 -5.48
C GLU A 49 -8.83 1.22 -3.98
N ALA A 50 -7.76 0.94 -3.24
CA ALA A 50 -7.69 1.25 -1.82
C ALA A 50 -7.84 2.76 -1.59
N LEU A 51 -7.08 3.60 -2.30
CA LEU A 51 -7.14 5.06 -2.16
C LEU A 51 -8.52 5.64 -2.50
N ASN A 52 -9.21 5.09 -3.51
CA ASN A 52 -10.56 5.54 -3.87
C ASN A 52 -11.61 5.24 -2.80
N ARG A 53 -11.38 4.25 -1.94
CA ARG A 53 -12.29 3.87 -0.85
C ARG A 53 -12.02 4.60 0.46
N LEU A 54 -10.86 5.24 0.60
CA LEU A 54 -10.51 5.97 1.82
C LEU A 54 -11.34 7.26 1.96
N PRO A 55 -11.53 7.75 3.20
CA PRO A 55 -12.09 9.07 3.44
C PRO A 55 -11.19 10.15 2.81
N LYS A 56 -11.82 11.19 2.24
CA LYS A 56 -11.15 12.23 1.44
C LYS A 56 -10.10 13.00 2.26
N GLU A 57 -10.34 13.21 3.56
CA GLU A 57 -9.45 13.94 4.45
C GLU A 57 -8.05 13.31 4.54
N VAL A 58 -7.99 11.97 4.53
CA VAL A 58 -6.72 11.24 4.57
C VAL A 58 -5.97 11.36 3.25
N VAL A 59 -6.71 11.32 2.13
CA VAL A 59 -6.17 11.48 0.78
C VAL A 59 -5.65 12.90 0.55
N ASP A 60 -6.37 13.92 1.01
CA ASP A 60 -5.95 15.31 0.92
C ASP A 60 -4.71 15.57 1.79
N ALA A 61 -4.66 15.02 3.00
CA ALA A 61 -3.47 15.06 3.85
C ALA A 61 -2.26 14.34 3.23
N ARG A 62 -2.48 13.28 2.44
CA ARG A 62 -1.43 12.63 1.63
C ARG A 62 -0.94 13.54 0.51
N HIS A 63 -1.85 14.13 -0.27
CA HIS A 63 -1.49 15.04 -1.36
C HIS A 63 -0.74 16.28 -0.86
N ALA A 64 -1.12 16.84 0.29
CA ALA A 64 -0.39 17.95 0.90
C ALA A 64 1.06 17.58 1.26
N ARG A 65 1.27 16.38 1.83
CA ARG A 65 2.61 15.86 2.14
C ARG A 65 3.47 15.68 0.89
N LEU A 66 2.90 15.07 -0.15
CA LEU A 66 3.61 14.84 -1.42
C LEU A 66 3.98 16.15 -2.11
N LYS A 67 3.06 17.12 -2.19
CA LYS A 67 3.33 18.45 -2.76
C LYS A 67 4.48 19.15 -2.03
N ARG A 68 4.48 19.11 -0.69
CA ARG A 68 5.55 19.67 0.12
C ARG A 68 6.89 18.96 -0.13
N ALA A 69 6.90 17.64 -0.19
CA ALA A 69 8.13 16.89 -0.44
C ALA A 69 8.71 17.18 -1.83
N ILE A 70 7.84 17.32 -2.84
CA ILE A 70 8.25 17.72 -4.19
C ILE A 70 8.85 19.12 -4.17
N ASP A 71 8.20 20.08 -3.52
CA ASP A 71 8.72 21.46 -3.38
C ASP A 71 10.10 21.50 -2.71
N LEU A 72 10.27 20.77 -1.60
CA LEU A 72 11.56 20.64 -0.91
C LEU A 72 12.63 19.98 -1.81
N SER A 73 12.24 18.95 -2.56
CA SER A 73 13.16 18.27 -3.47
C SER A 73 13.63 19.17 -4.61
N MET A 74 12.74 20.02 -5.14
CA MET A 74 13.06 20.99 -6.19
C MET A 74 13.98 22.10 -5.69
N LYS A 75 13.82 22.52 -4.43
CA LYS A 75 14.68 23.53 -3.79
C LYS A 75 16.01 22.95 -3.30
N HIS A 76 16.16 21.64 -3.26
CA HIS A 76 17.27 20.94 -2.61
C HIS A 76 17.43 21.30 -1.12
N GLU A 77 16.31 21.59 -0.44
CA GLU A 77 16.26 21.93 0.97
C GLU A 77 15.55 20.85 1.78
N TYR A 78 15.77 20.82 3.09
CA TYR A 78 15.13 19.88 4.01
C TYR A 78 14.20 20.61 4.98
N LEU A 79 13.26 19.86 5.55
CA LEU A 79 12.34 20.39 6.55
C LEU A 79 13.12 20.82 7.81
N PRO A 80 12.74 21.90 8.52
CA PRO A 80 13.42 22.30 9.77
C PRO A 80 13.30 21.22 10.85
N GLU A 81 14.29 21.14 11.74
CA GLU A 81 14.45 20.04 12.71
C GLU A 81 13.24 19.89 13.66
N ASP A 82 12.61 21.00 14.06
CA ASP A 82 11.41 20.99 14.90
C ASP A 82 10.26 20.22 14.26
N LEU A 83 10.04 20.47 12.96
CA LEU A 83 9.00 19.78 12.20
C LEU A 83 9.37 18.33 11.90
N GLN A 84 10.67 18.01 11.76
CA GLN A 84 11.15 16.64 11.60
C GLN A 84 10.88 15.79 12.85
N ALA A 85 11.03 16.37 14.04
CA ALA A 85 10.78 15.70 15.31
C ALA A 85 9.31 15.29 15.46
N MET A 86 8.38 16.10 14.94
CA MET A 86 6.93 15.84 14.96
C MET A 86 6.50 14.75 13.97
N GLN A 87 7.35 14.33 13.03
CA GLN A 87 6.95 13.37 11.99
C GLN A 87 6.91 11.92 12.50
N THR A 88 5.84 11.22 12.13
CA THR A 88 5.61 9.79 12.40
C THR A 88 5.68 8.96 11.10
N PRO A 89 6.88 8.53 10.63
CA PRO A 89 7.06 7.94 9.30
C PRO A 89 6.39 6.56 9.12
N PHE A 90 6.25 5.77 10.19
CA PHE A 90 5.74 4.38 10.14
C PHE A 90 4.27 4.23 10.55
N ARG A 91 3.53 5.34 10.70
CA ARG A 91 2.08 5.26 10.96
C ARG A 91 1.36 4.91 9.66
N SER A 92 1.01 3.64 9.49
CA SER A 92 0.29 3.17 8.31
C SER A 92 -1.19 3.56 8.37
N TYR A 93 -1.74 3.92 7.22
CA TYR A 93 -3.16 4.19 6.99
C TYR A 93 -3.69 3.39 5.81
N LEU A 94 -2.81 2.85 4.96
CA LEU A 94 -3.18 2.13 3.75
C LEU A 94 -3.29 0.61 3.96
N GLN A 95 -2.57 0.06 4.95
CA GLN A 95 -2.44 -1.38 5.16
C GLN A 95 -3.78 -2.09 5.41
N GLU A 96 -4.67 -1.50 6.21
CA GLU A 96 -6.00 -2.08 6.47
C GLU A 96 -6.81 -2.20 5.17
N MET A 97 -6.78 -1.16 4.33
CA MET A 97 -7.52 -1.11 3.08
C MET A 97 -6.94 -2.05 2.02
N LEU A 98 -5.60 -2.19 1.97
CA LEU A 98 -4.95 -3.19 1.12
C LEU A 98 -5.31 -4.62 1.53
N THR A 99 -5.36 -4.91 2.83
CA THR A 99 -5.78 -6.25 3.30
C THR A 99 -7.23 -6.55 2.93
N PHE A 100 -8.10 -5.53 2.93
CA PHE A 100 -9.49 -5.66 2.49
C PHE A 100 -9.61 -5.89 0.99
N VAL A 101 -8.89 -5.13 0.16
CA VAL A 101 -8.86 -5.29 -1.30
C VAL A 101 -8.31 -6.67 -1.69
N GLY A 102 -7.18 -7.09 -1.10
CA GLY A 102 -6.57 -8.39 -1.37
C GLY A 102 -7.47 -9.57 -0.96
N LYS A 103 -8.15 -9.49 0.20
CA LYS A 103 -9.16 -10.49 0.60
C LYS A 103 -10.31 -10.56 -0.39
N LYS A 104 -10.83 -9.40 -0.82
CA LYS A 104 -11.89 -9.34 -1.84
C LYS A 104 -11.41 -10.07 -3.08
N ILE A 105 -10.30 -9.68 -3.69
CA ILE A 105 -9.78 -10.32 -4.93
C ILE A 105 -9.64 -11.83 -4.76
N GLN A 106 -9.07 -12.31 -3.64
CA GLN A 106 -8.94 -13.74 -3.37
C GLN A 106 -10.30 -14.46 -3.35
N THR A 107 -11.32 -13.87 -2.71
CA THR A 107 -12.68 -14.44 -2.70
C THR A 107 -13.33 -14.44 -4.08
N TRP A 108 -13.15 -13.39 -4.87
CA TRP A 108 -13.69 -13.30 -6.24
C TRP A 108 -13.00 -14.29 -7.18
N VAL A 109 -11.67 -14.37 -7.15
CA VAL A 109 -10.88 -15.35 -7.91
C VAL A 109 -11.27 -16.76 -7.50
N GLY A 110 -11.42 -17.04 -6.20
CA GLY A 110 -11.88 -18.34 -5.72
C GLY A 110 -13.28 -18.71 -6.22
N CYS A 111 -14.25 -17.78 -6.17
CA CYS A 111 -15.61 -18.01 -6.63
C CYS A 111 -15.69 -18.14 -8.17
N TRP A 112 -14.85 -17.40 -8.89
CA TRP A 112 -14.75 -17.46 -10.35
C TRP A 112 -14.08 -18.76 -10.81
N LEU A 113 -12.94 -19.15 -10.23
CA LEU A 113 -12.30 -20.44 -10.51
C LEU A 113 -13.21 -21.61 -10.14
N LEU A 114 -13.93 -21.54 -9.01
CA LEU A 114 -14.86 -22.60 -8.63
C LEU A 114 -16.00 -22.71 -9.66
N SER A 115 -16.56 -21.59 -10.11
CA SER A 115 -17.56 -21.57 -11.19
C SER A 115 -17.01 -22.11 -12.51
N TYR A 116 -15.77 -21.76 -12.88
CA TYR A 116 -15.11 -22.21 -14.10
C TYR A 116 -14.82 -23.72 -14.07
N ILE A 117 -14.28 -24.23 -12.96
CA ILE A 117 -14.03 -25.67 -12.74
C ILE A 117 -15.33 -26.47 -12.74
N ILE A 118 -16.40 -25.96 -12.11
CA ILE A 118 -17.71 -26.62 -12.12
C ILE A 118 -18.31 -26.63 -13.55
N SER A 119 -18.13 -25.56 -14.32
CA SER A 119 -18.60 -25.48 -15.71
C SER A 119 -17.86 -26.44 -16.64
N ASP A 120 -16.54 -26.56 -16.50
CA ASP A 120 -15.71 -27.51 -17.25
C ASP A 120 -16.00 -28.97 -16.86
N ALA A 121 -16.30 -29.25 -15.59
CA ALA A 121 -16.62 -30.60 -15.10
C ALA A 121 -18.01 -31.10 -15.54
N PHE A 122 -18.93 -30.21 -15.92
CA PHE A 122 -20.30 -30.56 -16.34
C PHE A 122 -20.60 -30.35 -17.83
N GLY A 123 -19.65 -29.83 -18.62
CA GLY A 123 -19.81 -29.69 -20.08
C GLY A 123 -21.01 -28.83 -20.50
N LEU A 124 -21.46 -27.92 -19.64
CA LEU A 124 -22.57 -27.01 -19.92
C LEU A 124 -22.03 -25.75 -20.59
N CYS A 125 -22.12 -25.72 -21.92
CA CYS A 125 -21.94 -24.53 -22.73
C CYS A 125 -23.05 -23.52 -22.38
N CYS A 126 -22.80 -22.65 -21.39
CA CYS A 126 -23.70 -21.55 -21.06
C CYS A 126 -23.05 -20.22 -21.48
N THR A 127 -23.55 -19.71 -22.60
CA THR A 127 -23.34 -18.34 -23.07
C THR A 127 -23.83 -17.34 -22.03
N GLY A 128 -23.00 -16.33 -21.73
CA GLY A 128 -23.44 -15.13 -21.03
C GLY A 128 -22.58 -14.76 -19.83
N THR A 129 -21.55 -13.94 -20.08
CA THR A 129 -20.96 -13.08 -19.06
C THR A 129 -21.87 -11.86 -18.84
N PRO A 130 -22.26 -11.55 -17.60
CA PRO A 130 -22.49 -10.16 -17.25
C PRO A 130 -21.93 -9.87 -15.86
N PHE A 131 -20.65 -9.48 -15.77
CA PHE A 131 -20.14 -8.96 -14.49
C PHE A 131 -18.93 -8.02 -14.60
N LEU A 132 -18.81 -7.27 -15.69
CA LEU A 132 -17.81 -6.18 -15.78
C LEU A 132 -18.40 -4.77 -15.89
N ASP A 133 -19.72 -4.62 -15.75
CA ASP A 133 -20.39 -3.31 -15.70
C ASP A 133 -21.10 -3.10 -14.37
N ARG A 134 -20.32 -2.91 -13.29
CA ARG A 134 -20.77 -2.21 -12.07
C ARG A 134 -19.58 -1.76 -11.23
N VAL A 135 -18.84 -0.81 -11.77
CA VAL A 135 -18.09 0.15 -10.94
C VAL A 135 -18.90 1.45 -11.01
N PRO A 136 -19.52 1.93 -9.92
CA PRO A 136 -20.10 3.27 -9.89
C PRO A 136 -19.02 4.35 -9.99
#